data_AF-A0AA36N532-F1
#
_entry.id   AF-A0AA36N532-F1
#
_cell.length_a   1.000
_cell.length_b   1.000
_cell.length_c   1.000
_cell.angle_alpha   90.00
_cell.angle_beta   90.00
_cell.angle_gamma   90.00
#
_symmetry.space_group_name_H-M   'P 1'
#
loop_
_entity.id
_entity.type
_entity.pdbx_description
1 polymer ?
#
loop_
_entity_poly.entity_id
_entity_poly.type
_entity_poly.pdbx_seq_one_letter_code
_entity_poly.pdbx_strand_id
1 'polypeptide(L)'
;MAPSVAPGRGLALRERLALQADLALTEPENPLRRLMEAPSGSREEDKQRLEEAEQLLLQRPPAPAIEDKPMHEEPMNLAKLHQAAMDGDLQAMARMDLRLQGALEEDETLRSLAGKDFKDPKAQAALQLYQDSLALGKVGGDIDKQGFQAVMRDDAETLRQLLGRGLDVEAQNGGGHTLLQLARERGKELCAEVLIREGAKP
;
A
#
# COMPACT_ATOMS: atom_id res chain seq x y z
N MET A 1 14.43 -21.93 -17.07
CA MET A 1 14.17 -21.04 -15.92
C MET A 1 15.51 -20.75 -15.26
N ALA A 2 16.06 -19.55 -15.45
CA ALA A 2 17.30 -19.15 -14.79
C ALA A 2 16.98 -18.65 -13.37
N PRO A 3 17.77 -18.99 -12.34
CA PRO A 3 17.52 -18.52 -10.99
C PRO A 3 17.80 -17.02 -10.88
N SER A 4 16.80 -16.26 -10.44
CA SER A 4 16.93 -14.86 -10.04
C SER A 4 17.81 -14.78 -8.80
N VAL A 5 19.10 -14.52 -9.01
CA VAL A 5 20.06 -14.25 -7.93
C VAL A 5 19.74 -12.89 -7.34
N ALA A 6 19.41 -12.85 -6.04
CA ALA A 6 19.19 -11.59 -5.33
C ALA A 6 20.42 -10.68 -5.51
N PRO A 7 20.22 -9.39 -5.87
CA PRO A 7 21.35 -8.49 -6.13
C PRO A 7 22.24 -8.43 -4.90
N GLY A 8 23.52 -8.76 -5.08
CA GLY A 8 24.53 -8.71 -4.03
C GLY A 8 24.52 -7.35 -3.31
N ARG A 9 24.80 -7.36 -2.00
CA ARG A 9 24.83 -6.15 -1.16
C ARG A 9 25.66 -5.06 -1.85
N GLY A 10 25.00 -3.99 -2.30
CA GLY A 10 25.61 -2.85 -2.98
C GLY A 10 25.23 -2.68 -4.47
N LEU A 11 24.67 -3.70 -5.15
CA LEU A 11 24.24 -3.56 -6.54
C LEU A 11 23.11 -2.53 -6.69
N ALA A 12 22.10 -2.57 -5.82
CA ALA A 12 20.99 -1.62 -5.84
C ALA A 12 21.45 -0.16 -5.66
N LEU A 13 22.48 0.06 -4.82
CA LEU A 13 23.05 1.41 -4.64
C LEU A 13 23.82 1.85 -5.88
N ARG A 14 24.61 0.96 -6.49
CA ARG A 14 25.37 1.25 -7.72
C ARG A 14 24.47 1.56 -8.89
N GLU A 15 23.43 0.75 -9.10
CA GLU A 15 22.42 0.97 -10.15
C GLU A 15 21.70 2.31 -9.94
N ARG A 16 21.31 2.62 -8.70
CA ARG A 16 20.72 3.92 -8.36
C ARG A 16 21.67 5.08 -8.69
N LEU A 17 22.93 4.99 -8.27
CA LEU A 17 23.92 6.04 -8.51
C LEU A 17 24.22 6.22 -10.00
N ALA A 18 24.27 5.13 -10.78
CA ALA A 18 24.44 5.18 -12.23
C ALA A 18 23.28 5.91 -12.91
N LEU A 19 22.04 5.53 -12.60
CA LEU A 19 20.85 6.20 -13.12
C LEU A 19 20.80 7.68 -12.73
N GLN A 20 21.17 8.01 -11.49
CA GLN A 20 21.22 9.39 -11.01
C GLN A 20 22.28 10.21 -11.77
N ALA A 21 23.44 9.63 -12.05
CA ALA A 21 24.48 10.27 -12.84
C ALA A 21 24.03 10.50 -14.29
N ASP A 22 23.42 9.51 -14.93
CA ASP A 22 22.92 9.62 -16.30
C ASP A 22 21.89 10.73 -16.43
N LEU A 23 20.91 10.79 -15.51
CA LEU A 23 19.91 11.86 -15.49
C LEU A 23 20.55 13.24 -15.27
N ALA A 24 21.46 13.35 -14.30
CA ALA A 24 22.12 14.60 -13.99
C ALA A 24 22.95 15.13 -15.17
N LEU A 25 23.56 14.26 -15.97
CA LEU A 25 24.32 14.65 -17.16
C LEU A 25 23.42 15.06 -18.34
N THR A 26 22.15 14.63 -18.38
CA THR A 26 21.21 15.09 -19.43
C THR A 26 20.67 16.50 -19.18
N GLU A 27 20.56 16.92 -17.93
CA GLU A 27 20.03 18.24 -17.54
C GLU A 27 21.10 19.33 -17.64
N PRO A 28 20.90 20.40 -18.44
CA PRO A 28 21.92 21.43 -18.66
C PRO A 28 22.16 22.34 -17.44
N GLU A 29 21.16 22.48 -16.57
CA GLU A 29 21.24 23.29 -15.34
C GLU A 29 21.82 22.52 -14.15
N ASN A 30 22.07 21.22 -14.29
CA ASN A 30 22.45 20.36 -13.19
C ASN A 30 23.90 20.63 -12.71
N PRO A 31 24.13 20.83 -11.40
CA PRO A 31 25.45 21.15 -10.87
C PRO A 31 26.50 20.07 -11.16
N LEU A 32 26.11 18.78 -11.20
CA LEU A 32 27.01 17.68 -11.54
C LEU A 32 27.60 17.81 -12.94
N ARG A 33 26.77 18.18 -13.92
CA ARG A 33 27.21 18.36 -15.30
C ARG A 33 28.20 19.51 -15.45
N ARG A 34 27.92 20.65 -14.79
CA ARG A 34 28.82 21.82 -14.78
C ARG A 34 30.19 21.49 -14.18
N LEU A 35 30.21 20.69 -13.10
CA LEU A 35 31.46 20.25 -12.48
C LEU A 35 32.28 19.32 -13.39
N MET A 36 31.62 18.49 -14.19
CA MET A 36 32.29 17.59 -15.15
C MET A 36 32.77 18.30 -16.42
N GLU A 37 32.07 19.34 -16.87
CA GLU A 37 32.44 20.14 -18.05
C GLU A 37 33.49 21.24 -17.76
N ALA A 38 33.75 21.53 -16.47
CA ALA A 38 34.75 22.51 -16.08
C ALA A 38 36.19 22.09 -16.50
N PRO A 39 37.04 23.06 -16.91
CA PRO A 39 38.41 22.77 -17.32
C PRO A 39 39.22 22.18 -16.15
N SER A 40 40.09 21.21 -16.45
CA SER A 40 41.00 20.60 -15.47
C SER A 40 41.98 21.65 -14.92
N GLY A 41 42.04 21.73 -13.58
CA GLY A 41 42.84 22.70 -12.85
C GLY A 41 44.11 22.07 -12.27
N SER A 42 44.56 22.59 -11.13
CA SER A 42 45.60 21.95 -10.32
C SER A 42 45.11 20.60 -9.76
N ARG A 43 46.05 19.73 -9.37
CA ARG A 43 45.71 18.43 -8.73
C ARG A 43 44.79 18.57 -7.52
N GLU A 44 44.88 19.68 -6.79
CA GLU A 44 44.03 19.94 -5.62
C GLU A 44 42.63 20.39 -6.04
N GLU A 45 42.50 21.24 -7.06
CA GLU A 45 41.22 21.68 -7.61
C GLU A 45 40.45 20.51 -8.26
N ASP A 46 41.14 19.66 -9.02
CA ASP A 46 40.52 18.47 -9.62
C ASP A 46 40.05 17.46 -8.56
N LYS A 47 40.78 17.35 -7.45
CA LYS A 47 40.39 16.51 -6.31
C LYS A 47 39.15 17.07 -5.61
N GLN A 48 39.10 18.38 -5.35
CA GLN A 48 37.94 19.03 -4.74
C GLN A 48 36.69 18.90 -5.62
N ARG A 49 36.85 19.05 -6.95
CA ARG A 49 35.75 18.85 -7.91
C ARG A 49 35.17 17.44 -7.86
N LEU A 50 36.03 16.42 -7.77
CA LEU A 50 35.61 15.02 -7.65
C LEU A 50 34.88 14.75 -6.33
N GLU A 51 35.37 15.32 -5.23
CA GLU A 51 34.72 15.21 -3.91
C GLU A 51 33.34 15.89 -3.89
N GLU A 52 33.20 17.06 -4.52
CA GLU A 52 31.91 17.75 -4.67
C GLU A 52 30.93 16.96 -5.54
N ALA A 53 31.40 16.37 -6.64
CA ALA A 53 30.58 15.51 -7.48
C ALA A 53 30.11 14.24 -6.75
N GLU A 54 30.99 13.63 -5.93
CA GLU A 54 30.63 12.50 -5.08
C GLU A 54 29.54 12.87 -4.06
N GLN A 55 29.69 14.02 -3.39
CA GLN A 55 28.69 14.50 -2.43
C GLN A 55 27.32 14.71 -3.07
N LEU A 56 27.27 15.26 -4.28
CA LEU A 56 26.02 15.47 -5.01
C LEU A 56 25.34 14.15 -5.41
N LEU A 57 26.10 13.10 -5.76
CA LEU A 57 25.57 11.78 -6.08
C LEU A 57 25.12 10.99 -4.84
N LEU A 58 25.82 11.16 -3.72
CA LEU A 58 25.47 10.51 -2.45
C LEU A 58 24.28 11.17 -1.75
N GLN A 59 23.96 12.42 -2.06
CA GLN A 59 22.72 13.05 -1.60
C GLN A 59 21.52 12.28 -2.14
N ARG A 60 20.66 11.83 -1.21
CA ARG A 60 19.39 11.20 -1.55
C ARG A 60 18.54 12.27 -2.25
N PRO A 61 18.08 12.05 -3.50
CA PRO A 61 17.22 13.00 -4.15
C PRO A 61 15.99 13.26 -3.26
N PRO A 62 15.45 14.50 -3.26
CA PRO A 62 14.16 14.74 -2.64
C PRO A 62 13.21 13.67 -3.19
N ALA A 63 12.40 13.07 -2.32
CA ALA A 63 11.36 12.15 -2.78
C ALA A 63 10.66 12.85 -3.95
N PRO A 64 10.43 12.16 -5.10
CA PRO A 64 9.63 12.77 -6.15
C PRO A 64 8.42 13.35 -5.45
N ALA A 65 8.13 14.64 -5.70
CA ALA A 65 6.93 15.23 -5.18
C ALA A 65 5.86 14.20 -5.47
N ILE A 66 5.30 13.61 -4.41
CA ILE A 66 4.16 12.74 -4.55
C ILE A 66 3.18 13.75 -5.13
N GLU A 67 3.02 13.74 -6.46
CA GLU A 67 1.86 14.35 -7.05
C GLU A 67 0.75 13.78 -6.17
N ASP A 68 0.01 14.66 -5.51
CA ASP A 68 -1.32 14.33 -5.00
C ASP A 68 -2.18 13.97 -6.22
N LYS A 69 -1.78 12.97 -7.00
CA LYS A 69 -2.71 12.05 -7.60
C LYS A 69 -3.36 11.44 -6.38
N PRO A 70 -4.61 11.81 -6.06
CA PRO A 70 -5.37 10.97 -5.18
C PRO A 70 -5.19 9.56 -5.72
N MET A 71 -4.72 8.65 -4.86
CA MET A 71 -5.02 7.26 -5.08
C MET A 71 -6.55 7.15 -4.97
N HIS A 72 -7.26 7.58 -6.01
CA HIS A 72 -8.56 7.05 -6.35
C HIS A 72 -8.30 5.65 -6.91
N GLU A 73 -7.70 4.78 -6.09
CA GLU A 73 -8.25 3.44 -6.00
C GLU A 73 -9.65 3.71 -5.45
N GLU A 74 -10.64 3.84 -6.35
CA GLU A 74 -12.03 3.77 -5.93
C GLU A 74 -12.09 2.57 -4.99
N PRO A 75 -12.37 2.77 -3.70
CA PRO A 75 -12.30 1.70 -2.72
C PRO A 75 -13.13 0.58 -3.31
N MET A 76 -12.47 -0.55 -3.62
CA MET A 76 -13.02 -1.70 -4.31
C MET A 76 -14.48 -1.79 -3.92
N ASN A 77 -15.40 -1.45 -4.83
CA ASN A 77 -16.75 -1.06 -4.40
C ASN A 77 -17.44 -2.31 -3.88
N LEU A 78 -17.29 -2.57 -2.58
CA LEU A 78 -17.62 -3.83 -1.94
C LEU A 78 -19.10 -4.16 -2.12
N ALA A 79 -19.93 -3.12 -2.23
CA ALA A 79 -21.34 -3.26 -2.57
C ALA A 79 -21.55 -3.80 -3.99
N LYS A 80 -20.79 -3.33 -4.99
CA LYS A 80 -20.85 -3.87 -6.36
C LYS A 80 -20.24 -5.27 -6.45
N LEU A 81 -19.16 -5.55 -5.71
CA LEU A 81 -18.58 -6.88 -5.61
C LEU A 81 -19.60 -7.86 -4.98
N HIS A 82 -20.27 -7.43 -3.92
CA HIS A 82 -21.28 -8.22 -3.22
C HIS A 82 -22.52 -8.45 -4.11
N GLN A 83 -22.97 -7.43 -4.84
CA GLN A 83 -24.05 -7.57 -5.81
C GLN A 83 -23.68 -8.54 -6.94
N ALA A 84 -22.49 -8.39 -7.53
CA ALA A 84 -21.98 -9.33 -8.53
C ALA A 84 -21.89 -10.76 -8.00
N ALA A 85 -21.50 -10.93 -6.72
CA ALA A 85 -21.43 -12.22 -6.07
C ALA A 85 -22.82 -12.84 -5.82
N MET A 86 -23.83 -12.02 -5.47
CA MET A 86 -25.24 -12.45 -5.34
C MET A 86 -25.85 -12.84 -6.68
N ASP A 87 -25.50 -12.11 -7.73
CA ASP A 87 -25.95 -12.37 -9.10
C ASP A 87 -25.17 -13.53 -9.75
N GLY A 88 -24.12 -14.04 -9.09
CA GLY A 88 -23.27 -15.12 -9.60
C GLY A 88 -22.37 -14.69 -10.77
N ASP A 89 -22.16 -13.38 -10.95
CA ASP A 89 -21.34 -12.83 -12.03
C ASP A 89 -19.84 -12.87 -11.66
N LEU A 90 -19.24 -14.05 -11.85
CA LEU A 90 -17.82 -14.28 -11.63
C LEU A 90 -16.91 -13.38 -12.49
N GLN A 91 -17.38 -12.92 -13.65
CA GLN A 91 -16.60 -12.00 -14.50
C GLN A 91 -16.58 -10.59 -13.90
N ALA A 92 -17.71 -10.10 -13.41
CA ALA A 92 -17.76 -8.84 -12.68
C ALA A 92 -16.92 -8.89 -11.40
N MET A 93 -16.94 -10.02 -10.67
CA MET A 93 -16.08 -10.22 -9.51
C MET A 93 -14.59 -10.22 -9.87
N ALA A 94 -14.19 -10.91 -10.95
CA ALA A 94 -12.80 -11.00 -11.36
C ALA A 94 -12.21 -9.66 -11.84
N ARG A 95 -13.04 -8.78 -12.42
CA ARG A 95 -12.62 -7.39 -12.74
C ARG A 95 -12.24 -6.60 -11.48
N MET A 96 -12.70 -7.03 -10.31
CA MET A 96 -12.52 -6.34 -9.03
C MET A 96 -11.53 -7.04 -8.09
N ASP A 97 -11.25 -8.35 -8.27
CA ASP A 97 -10.20 -9.09 -7.56
C ASP A 97 -9.20 -9.73 -8.54
N LEU A 98 -7.99 -9.17 -8.57
CA LEU A 98 -6.88 -9.61 -9.44
C LEU A 98 -6.47 -11.08 -9.20
N ARG A 99 -6.68 -11.62 -7.98
CA ARG A 99 -6.38 -13.03 -7.69
C ARG A 99 -7.41 -13.94 -8.32
N LEU A 100 -8.68 -13.55 -8.25
CA LEU A 100 -9.77 -14.28 -8.90
C LEU A 100 -9.63 -14.20 -10.42
N GLN A 101 -9.18 -13.07 -10.96
CA GLN A 101 -8.85 -12.93 -12.37
C GLN A 101 -7.78 -13.94 -12.80
N GLY A 102 -6.65 -14.01 -12.08
CA GLY A 102 -5.61 -14.98 -12.36
C GLY A 102 -6.12 -16.43 -12.30
N ALA A 103 -6.94 -16.76 -11.30
CA ALA A 103 -7.54 -18.09 -11.18
C ALA A 103 -8.48 -18.45 -12.35
N LEU A 104 -9.25 -17.49 -12.89
CA LEU A 104 -10.10 -17.71 -14.07
C LEU A 104 -9.31 -17.84 -15.38
N GLU A 105 -8.13 -17.23 -15.44
CA GLU A 105 -7.24 -17.34 -16.60
C GLU A 105 -6.53 -18.69 -16.65
N GLU A 106 -6.16 -19.23 -15.48
CA GLU A 106 -5.41 -20.48 -15.34
C GLU A 106 -6.29 -21.74 -15.31
N ASP A 107 -7.52 -21.66 -14.78
CA ASP A 107 -8.40 -22.83 -14.60
C ASP A 107 -9.59 -22.83 -15.57
N GLU A 108 -9.55 -23.75 -16.53
CA GLU A 108 -10.57 -23.95 -17.56
C GLU A 108 -11.94 -24.36 -16.97
N THR A 109 -11.96 -25.04 -15.82
CA THR A 109 -13.19 -25.46 -15.15
C THR A 109 -13.88 -24.27 -14.47
N LEU A 110 -13.13 -23.40 -13.81
CA LEU A 110 -13.64 -22.16 -13.23
C LEU A 110 -14.13 -21.20 -14.32
N ARG A 111 -13.41 -21.14 -15.45
CA ARG A 111 -13.82 -20.35 -16.63
C ARG A 111 -15.11 -20.86 -17.28
N SER A 112 -15.35 -22.18 -17.26
CA SER A 112 -16.58 -22.82 -17.75
C SER A 112 -17.78 -22.61 -16.82
N LEU A 113 -17.53 -22.30 -15.54
CA LEU A 113 -18.55 -21.91 -14.56
C LEU A 113 -18.87 -20.41 -14.63
N ALA A 114 -17.90 -19.57 -15.02
CA ALA A 114 -18.10 -18.15 -15.26
C ALA A 114 -19.02 -17.91 -16.48
N GLY A 115 -20.30 -17.64 -16.20
CA GLY A 115 -21.33 -17.36 -17.22
C GLY A 115 -22.38 -18.45 -17.39
N LYS A 116 -22.40 -19.50 -16.57
CA LYS A 116 -23.54 -20.42 -16.48
C LYS A 116 -24.37 -20.05 -15.26
N ASP A 117 -25.68 -19.87 -15.47
CA ASP A 117 -26.67 -19.65 -14.42
C ASP A 117 -26.41 -20.60 -13.24
N PHE A 118 -25.99 -20.04 -12.09
CA PHE A 118 -25.91 -20.77 -10.83
C PHE A 118 -27.32 -21.03 -10.29
N LYS A 119 -28.14 -21.78 -11.04
CA LYS A 119 -29.48 -22.23 -10.63
C LYS A 119 -29.42 -23.50 -9.79
N ASP A 120 -28.28 -24.18 -9.77
CA ASP A 120 -28.09 -25.36 -8.91
C ASP A 120 -27.90 -24.89 -7.45
N PRO A 121 -28.79 -25.27 -6.52
CA PRO A 121 -28.70 -24.89 -5.11
C PRO A 121 -27.40 -25.36 -4.44
N LYS A 122 -26.74 -26.41 -4.94
CA LYS A 122 -25.44 -26.84 -4.41
C LYS A 122 -24.30 -25.92 -4.81
N ALA A 123 -24.33 -25.40 -6.02
CA ALA A 123 -23.34 -24.45 -6.51
C ALA A 123 -23.51 -23.09 -5.80
N GLN A 124 -24.75 -22.67 -5.54
CA GLN A 124 -25.05 -21.50 -4.71
C GLN A 124 -24.53 -21.68 -3.28
N ALA A 125 -24.75 -22.84 -2.66
CA ALA A 125 -24.24 -23.12 -1.31
C ALA A 125 -22.70 -23.14 -1.24
N ALA A 126 -22.03 -23.69 -2.25
CA ALA A 126 -20.57 -23.69 -2.33
C ALA A 126 -20.00 -22.27 -2.50
N LEU A 127 -20.66 -21.44 -3.32
CA LEU A 127 -20.31 -20.03 -3.48
C LEU A 127 -20.56 -19.25 -2.18
N GLN A 128 -21.69 -19.51 -1.50
CA GLN A 128 -21.98 -18.90 -0.21
C GLN A 128 -20.92 -19.25 0.84
N LEU A 129 -20.46 -20.51 0.89
CA LEU A 129 -19.37 -20.91 1.80
C LEU A 129 -18.04 -20.23 1.45
N TYR A 130 -17.75 -20.04 0.16
CA TYR A 130 -16.57 -19.29 -0.28
C TYR A 130 -16.67 -17.80 0.07
N GLN A 131 -17.86 -17.20 -0.07
CA GLN A 131 -18.16 -15.82 0.35
C GLN A 131 -18.07 -15.66 1.87
N ASP A 132 -18.62 -16.59 2.65
CA ASP A 132 -18.55 -16.59 4.11
C ASP A 132 -17.10 -16.74 4.57
N SER A 133 -16.31 -17.57 3.88
CA SER A 133 -14.87 -17.73 4.13
C SER A 133 -14.07 -16.46 3.80
N LEU A 134 -14.40 -15.78 2.69
CA LEU A 134 -13.86 -14.46 2.36
C LEU A 134 -14.29 -13.39 3.36
N ALA A 135 -15.52 -13.44 3.89
CA ALA A 135 -16.02 -12.53 4.92
C ALA A 135 -15.41 -12.83 6.31
N LEU A 136 -15.11 -14.10 6.61
CA LEU A 136 -14.33 -14.53 7.78
C LEU A 136 -12.88 -14.05 7.67
N GLY A 137 -12.35 -13.97 6.45
CA GLY A 137 -11.19 -13.16 6.11
C GLY A 137 -11.56 -11.68 6.08
N LYS A 138 -12.08 -11.13 7.19
CA LYS A 138 -12.43 -9.71 7.35
C LYS A 138 -11.44 -8.84 6.58
N VAL A 139 -11.91 -8.19 5.52
CA VAL A 139 -11.15 -7.15 4.81
C VAL A 139 -10.81 -5.98 5.76
N GLY A 140 -11.43 -5.92 6.95
CA GLY A 140 -11.06 -5.06 8.07
C GLY A 140 -9.90 -5.56 8.96
N GLY A 141 -9.33 -6.73 8.71
CA GLY A 141 -8.23 -7.27 9.53
C GLY A 141 -6.99 -6.36 9.55
N ASP A 142 -6.74 -5.62 8.47
CA ASP A 142 -5.71 -4.60 8.44
C ASP A 142 -6.17 -3.26 9.02
N ILE A 143 -7.40 -2.80 8.74
CA ILE A 143 -7.90 -1.51 9.23
C ILE A 143 -8.10 -1.53 10.75
N ASP A 144 -8.74 -2.56 11.30
CA ASP A 144 -8.96 -2.74 12.74
C ASP A 144 -7.60 -2.81 13.46
N LYS A 145 -6.68 -3.64 12.93
CA LYS A 145 -5.32 -3.80 13.49
C LYS A 145 -4.51 -2.51 13.41
N GLN A 146 -4.60 -1.78 12.30
CA GLN A 146 -3.96 -0.46 12.14
C GLN A 146 -4.56 0.55 13.11
N GLY A 147 -5.87 0.53 13.35
CA GLY A 147 -6.54 1.37 14.34
C GLY A 147 -6.00 1.13 15.75
N PHE A 148 -5.90 -0.13 16.17
CA PHE A 148 -5.31 -0.47 17.47
C PHE A 148 -3.81 -0.12 17.56
N GLN A 149 -3.05 -0.25 16.46
CA GLN A 149 -1.65 0.19 16.43
C GLN A 149 -1.50 1.71 16.51
N ALA A 150 -2.38 2.47 15.85
CA ALA A 150 -2.42 3.92 15.91
C ALA A 150 -2.72 4.39 17.34
N VAL A 151 -3.69 3.77 18.02
CA VAL A 151 -3.98 4.03 19.44
C VAL A 151 -2.74 3.74 20.30
N MET A 152 -2.09 2.59 20.12
CA MET A 152 -0.88 2.24 20.88
C MET A 152 0.27 3.25 20.72
N ARG A 153 0.35 3.90 19.55
CA ARG A 153 1.33 4.94 19.22
C ARG A 153 0.89 6.36 19.56
N ASP A 154 -0.34 6.55 20.03
CA ASP A 154 -1.00 7.86 20.19
C ASP A 154 -1.07 8.68 18.89
N ASP A 155 -1.17 7.99 17.75
CA ASP A 155 -1.21 8.58 16.42
C ASP A 155 -2.64 8.96 16.02
N ALA A 156 -3.06 10.14 16.49
CA ALA A 156 -4.39 10.67 16.25
C ALA A 156 -4.67 11.00 14.77
N GLU A 157 -3.64 11.30 13.96
CA GLU A 157 -3.82 11.58 12.54
C GLU A 157 -4.15 10.32 11.77
N THR A 158 -3.35 9.27 11.94
CA THR A 158 -3.62 7.97 11.33
C THR A 158 -4.97 7.43 11.79
N LEU A 159 -5.31 7.59 13.08
CA LEU A 159 -6.60 7.16 13.60
C LEU A 159 -7.79 7.87 12.92
N ARG A 160 -7.71 9.19 12.72
CA ARG A 160 -8.74 9.96 11.98
C ARG A 160 -8.89 9.48 10.54
N GLN A 161 -7.78 9.21 9.86
CA GLN A 161 -7.81 8.70 8.49
C GLN A 161 -8.49 7.32 8.42
N LEU A 162 -8.21 6.45 9.39
CA LEU A 162 -8.80 5.12 9.46
C LEU A 162 -10.30 5.17 9.75
N LEU A 163 -10.74 6.05 10.66
CA LEU A 163 -12.16 6.29 10.93
C LEU A 163 -12.89 6.80 9.68
N GLY A 164 -12.28 7.74 8.94
CA GLY A 164 -12.81 8.19 7.65
C GLY A 164 -12.86 7.11 6.56
N ARG A 165 -12.03 6.06 6.69
CA ARG A 165 -12.02 4.88 5.81
C ARG A 165 -13.01 3.78 6.23
N GLY A 166 -13.78 3.99 7.30
CA GLY A 166 -14.77 3.04 7.79
C GLY A 166 -14.27 2.10 8.89
N LEU A 167 -13.20 2.44 9.60
CA LEU A 167 -12.86 1.79 10.87
C LEU A 167 -14.06 1.92 11.83
N ASP A 168 -14.54 0.80 12.36
CA ASP A 168 -15.59 0.81 13.37
C ASP A 168 -15.05 1.42 14.68
N VAL A 169 -15.66 2.51 15.14
CA VAL A 169 -15.23 3.21 16.36
C VAL A 169 -15.38 2.33 17.61
N GLU A 170 -16.30 1.35 17.55
CA GLU A 170 -16.56 0.36 18.61
C GLU A 170 -15.85 -0.98 18.35
N ALA A 171 -14.92 -1.03 17.40
CA ALA A 171 -14.13 -2.22 17.13
C ALA A 171 -13.45 -2.73 18.42
N GLN A 172 -13.47 -4.05 18.61
CA GLN A 172 -12.82 -4.73 19.73
C GLN A 172 -11.62 -5.54 19.25
N ASN A 173 -10.53 -5.50 20.03
CA ASN A 173 -9.37 -6.34 19.78
C ASN A 173 -9.59 -7.78 20.31
N GLY A 174 -8.60 -8.65 20.13
CA GLY A 174 -8.67 -10.03 20.62
C GLY A 174 -8.78 -10.18 22.15
N GLY A 175 -8.55 -9.11 22.91
CA GLY A 175 -8.78 -9.04 24.36
C GLY A 175 -10.15 -8.48 24.74
N GLY A 176 -11.01 -8.15 23.77
CA GLY A 176 -12.33 -7.56 24.01
C GLY A 176 -12.32 -6.05 24.33
N HIS A 177 -11.16 -5.38 24.23
CA HIS A 177 -11.07 -3.94 24.50
C HIS A 177 -11.42 -3.14 23.24
N THR A 178 -12.23 -2.09 23.42
CA THR A 178 -12.48 -1.10 22.37
C THR A 178 -11.26 -0.19 22.17
N LEU A 179 -11.23 0.55 21.06
CA LEU A 179 -10.20 1.55 20.80
C LEU A 179 -10.09 2.58 21.95
N LEU A 180 -11.23 3.05 22.47
CA LEU A 180 -11.25 4.05 23.55
C LEU A 180 -10.80 3.45 24.89
N GLN A 181 -11.23 2.23 25.21
CA GLN A 181 -10.78 1.54 26.43
C GLN A 181 -9.26 1.35 26.42
N LEU A 182 -8.69 0.92 25.28
CA LEU A 182 -7.26 0.76 25.13
C LEU A 182 -6.52 2.10 25.24
N ALA A 183 -7.06 3.16 24.64
CA ALA A 183 -6.49 4.50 24.72
C ALA A 183 -6.43 5.00 26.18
N ARG A 184 -7.52 4.82 26.94
CA ARG A 184 -7.59 5.21 28.36
C ARG A 184 -6.67 4.38 29.24
N GLU A 185 -6.64 3.06 29.05
CA GLU A 185 -5.76 2.15 29.81
C GLU A 185 -4.27 2.51 29.61
N ARG A 186 -3.90 2.96 28.41
CA ARG A 186 -2.51 3.25 28.03
C ARG A 186 -2.14 4.74 28.07
N GLY A 187 -3.05 5.61 28.54
CA GLY A 187 -2.82 7.06 28.65
C GLY A 187 -2.58 7.75 27.30
N LYS A 188 -3.35 7.37 26.28
CA LYS A 188 -3.25 7.87 24.90
C LYS A 188 -4.28 8.98 24.68
N GLU A 189 -3.96 10.16 25.20
CA GLU A 189 -4.89 11.28 25.31
C GLU A 189 -5.35 11.80 23.95
N LEU A 190 -4.43 11.89 22.96
CA LEU A 190 -4.75 12.41 21.64
C LEU A 190 -5.73 11.49 20.90
N CYS A 191 -5.46 10.18 20.93
CA CYS A 191 -6.37 9.20 20.34
C CYS A 191 -7.69 9.10 21.10
N ALA A 192 -7.69 9.21 22.43
CA ALA A 192 -8.91 9.20 23.24
C ALA A 192 -9.83 10.39 22.89
N GLU A 193 -9.27 11.58 22.72
CA GLU A 193 -10.04 12.76 22.30
C GLU A 193 -10.68 12.57 20.92
N VAL A 194 -9.94 12.00 19.95
CA VAL A 194 -10.47 11.71 18.62
C VAL A 194 -11.64 10.74 18.72
N LEU A 195 -11.48 9.63 19.42
CA LEU A 195 -12.51 8.60 19.54
C LEU A 195 -13.78 9.16 20.20
N ILE A 196 -13.64 9.98 21.25
CA ILE A 196 -14.79 10.63 21.90
C ILE A 196 -15.51 11.59 20.95
N ARG A 197 -14.77 12.37 20.15
CA ARG A 197 -15.37 13.27 19.14
C ARG A 197 -16.12 12.51 18.05
N GLU A 198 -15.63 11.33 17.68
CA GLU A 198 -16.24 10.43 16.70
C GLU A 198 -17.37 9.57 17.30
N GLY A 199 -17.76 9.83 18.56
CA GLY A 199 -18.92 9.21 19.19
C GLY A 199 -18.66 7.89 19.89
N ALA A 200 -17.40 7.54 20.16
CA ALA A 200 -17.05 6.33 20.91
C ALA A 200 -17.67 6.35 22.30
N LYS A 201 -18.23 5.21 22.72
CA LYS A 201 -18.87 5.06 24.02
C LYS A 201 -17.83 4.87 25.13
N PRO A 202 -18.01 5.55 26.29
CA PRO A 202 -17.05 5.54 27.39
C PRO A 202 -16.88 4.19 28.09
#